data_AF-A0A7R7WKF0-F1
#
_entry.id   AF-A0A7R7WKF0-F1
#
_cell.length_a   1.000
_cell.length_b   1.000
_cell.length_c   1.000
_cell.angle_alpha   90.00
_cell.angle_beta   90.00
_cell.angle_gamma   90.00
#
_symmetry.space_group_name_H-M   'P 1'
#
loop_
_entity.id
_entity.type
_entity.pdbx_description
1 polymer ?
#
loop_
_entity_poly.entity_id
_entity_poly.type
_entity_poly.pdbx_seq_one_letter_code
_entity_poly.pdbx_strand_id
1 'polypeptide(L)'
;MQVFYPSKSDDYPLLETMINALFMATFSSLQGYPPALYHARNSYGSALSLTRKAIQSRNEALLDRTLFSVLLMSIFERLADVEQRGLSIRNGHLKGAIELMALRGDGQFTDDGGAKMFLHLNELVVLDCLANEADIPLQFLALRQQALEAGADTSSPRWRFLEIMMRYAQLEHTAKSSISAEGVIYQAKALDEDLDRLSKYLPSFFSRRQTPEPPSIPSTKPDIYPDYNTHRCWNNIRVLRIQLMKLIREQYARVLGNSTNDVWAMAELHESNRRVHFLATDICLSIPDTGANIRLPYEVSNIQSATLLFHLYVAKEALAKPAQSRLHIYERLQFVEEKQSPSQRKILDYLLHDGYQIPRNTWKIWLSIGREDFSI
;
A
#
# COMPACT_ATOMS: atom_id res chain seq x y z
N MET A 1 5.52 15.92 1.49
CA MET A 1 4.18 15.76 0.89
C MET A 1 3.54 17.14 0.79
N GLN A 2 3.46 17.73 -0.41
CA GLN A 2 2.61 18.91 -0.60
C GLN A 2 1.18 18.40 -0.71
N VAL A 3 0.39 18.66 0.33
CA VAL A 3 -1.05 18.38 0.34
C VAL A 3 -1.68 19.35 -0.66
N PHE A 4 -2.35 18.81 -1.68
CA PHE A 4 -3.13 19.60 -2.61
C PHE A 4 -4.20 20.37 -1.84
N TYR A 5 -4.08 21.69 -1.81
CA TYR A 5 -5.13 22.60 -1.34
C TYR A 5 -5.61 23.40 -2.55
N PRO A 6 -6.84 23.19 -3.06
CA PRO A 6 -7.36 23.99 -4.15
C PRO A 6 -7.61 25.43 -3.68
N SER A 7 -7.56 26.38 -4.63
CA SER A 7 -7.72 27.81 -4.35
C SER A 7 -9.11 28.14 -3.80
N LYS A 8 -9.15 29.00 -2.77
CA LYS A 8 -10.39 29.56 -2.18
C LYS A 8 -11.08 30.51 -3.16
N SER A 9 -11.91 29.98 -4.06
CA SER A 9 -12.96 30.78 -4.70
C SER A 9 -14.18 29.91 -5.02
N ASP A 10 -15.32 30.40 -4.55
CA ASP A 10 -16.69 29.87 -4.59
C ASP A 10 -16.99 28.69 -3.64
N ASP A 11 -17.77 29.03 -2.59
CA ASP A 11 -18.24 28.19 -1.49
C ASP A 11 -19.05 26.99 -1.99
N TYR A 12 -18.33 25.92 -2.31
CA TYR A 12 -18.88 24.59 -2.32
C TYR A 12 -18.30 23.85 -1.11
N PRO A 13 -19.07 23.70 0.00
CA PRO A 13 -18.56 23.13 1.24
C PRO A 13 -18.21 21.64 1.11
N LEU A 14 -18.36 21.02 -0.08
CA LEU A 14 -18.12 19.60 -0.29
C LEU A 14 -16.71 19.17 0.13
N LEU A 15 -15.68 19.87 -0.36
CA LEU A 15 -14.31 19.49 -0.04
C LEU A 15 -14.00 19.72 1.43
N GLU A 16 -14.39 20.85 1.98
CA GLU A 16 -14.22 21.13 3.41
C GLU A 16 -14.96 20.11 4.29
N THR A 17 -16.20 19.77 3.94
CA THR A 17 -17.02 18.75 4.63
C THR A 17 -16.34 17.39 4.57
N MET A 18 -15.77 17.01 3.42
CA MET A 18 -15.05 15.75 3.27
C MET A 18 -13.73 15.72 4.04
N ILE A 19 -12.98 16.82 4.04
CA ILE A 19 -11.76 16.96 4.85
C ILE A 19 -12.10 16.82 6.33
N ASN A 20 -13.15 17.49 6.80
CA ASN A 20 -13.61 17.37 8.19
C ASN A 20 -14.05 15.94 8.52
N ALA A 21 -14.82 15.29 7.65
CA ALA A 21 -15.22 13.89 7.82
C ALA A 21 -13.99 12.97 7.97
N LEU A 22 -13.02 13.10 7.06
CA LEU A 22 -11.81 12.28 7.06
C LEU A 22 -10.94 12.55 8.29
N PHE A 23 -10.79 13.83 8.67
CA PHE A 23 -10.08 14.22 9.88
C PHE A 23 -10.70 13.60 11.11
N MET A 24 -12.03 13.70 11.29
CA MET A 24 -12.72 13.16 12.46
C MET A 24 -12.67 11.62 12.51
N ALA A 25 -12.76 10.94 11.37
CA ALA A 25 -12.60 9.49 11.30
C ALA A 25 -11.17 9.07 11.68
N THR A 26 -10.17 9.77 11.13
CA THR A 26 -8.75 9.54 11.43
C THR A 26 -8.47 9.82 12.91
N PHE A 27 -8.96 10.94 13.45
CA PHE A 27 -8.82 11.30 14.85
C PHE A 27 -9.45 10.26 15.76
N SER A 28 -10.67 9.80 15.45
CA SER A 28 -11.33 8.73 16.20
C SER A 28 -10.48 7.45 16.25
N SER A 29 -9.93 7.05 15.11
CA SER A 29 -9.05 5.88 15.00
C SER A 29 -7.74 6.07 15.78
N LEU A 30 -7.07 7.21 15.59
CA LEU A 30 -5.78 7.52 16.18
C LEU A 30 -5.85 7.82 17.67
N GLN A 31 -6.93 8.37 18.19
CA GLN A 31 -7.06 8.74 19.61
C GLN A 31 -7.93 7.75 20.39
N GLY A 32 -8.54 6.78 19.71
CA GLY A 32 -9.48 5.86 20.35
C GLY A 32 -10.69 6.59 20.93
N TYR A 33 -11.22 7.59 20.21
CA TYR A 33 -12.35 8.42 20.62
C TYR A 33 -13.58 8.15 19.74
N PRO A 34 -14.42 7.15 20.05
CA PRO A 34 -15.56 6.75 19.20
C PRO A 34 -16.55 7.86 18.84
N PRO A 35 -16.87 8.84 19.71
CA PRO A 35 -17.80 9.91 19.34
C PRO A 35 -17.35 10.74 18.14
N ALA A 36 -16.03 10.89 17.90
CA ALA A 36 -15.56 11.57 16.69
C ALA A 36 -15.95 10.84 15.40
N LEU A 37 -16.03 9.50 15.40
CA LEU A 37 -16.48 8.72 14.25
C LEU A 37 -17.97 8.98 13.93
N TYR A 38 -18.79 9.24 14.96
CA TYR A 38 -20.18 9.65 14.75
C TYR A 38 -20.27 10.99 13.99
N HIS A 39 -19.51 12.00 14.42
CA HIS A 39 -19.43 13.29 13.71
C HIS A 39 -18.86 13.14 12.30
N ALA A 40 -17.90 12.24 12.12
CA ALA A 40 -17.30 11.91 10.83
C ALA A 40 -18.37 11.35 9.87
N ARG A 41 -19.18 10.38 10.33
CA ARG A 41 -20.27 9.77 9.56
C ARG A 41 -21.37 10.78 9.19
N ASN A 42 -21.71 11.71 10.09
CA ASN A 42 -22.67 12.78 9.79
C ASN A 42 -22.15 13.76 8.72
N SER A 43 -20.88 14.14 8.82
CA SER A 43 -20.22 14.99 7.82
C SER A 43 -20.15 14.27 6.47
N TYR A 44 -19.81 12.99 6.46
CA TYR A 44 -19.82 12.15 5.26
C TYR A 44 -21.21 12.06 4.61
N GLY A 45 -22.27 11.88 5.40
CA GLY A 45 -23.65 11.92 4.91
C GLY A 45 -24.01 13.25 4.23
N SER A 46 -23.54 14.36 4.79
CA SER A 46 -23.70 15.70 4.19
C SER A 46 -22.92 15.83 2.88
N ALA A 47 -21.68 15.34 2.85
CA ALA A 47 -20.86 15.31 1.65
C ALA A 47 -21.47 14.45 0.53
N LEU A 48 -22.10 13.31 0.84
CA LEU A 48 -22.84 12.52 -0.16
C LEU A 48 -23.94 13.34 -0.85
N SER A 49 -24.69 14.14 -0.10
CA SER A 49 -25.72 15.03 -0.65
C SER A 49 -25.11 16.13 -1.54
N LEU A 50 -24.01 16.73 -1.09
CA LEU A 50 -23.27 17.75 -1.86
C LEU A 50 -22.65 17.19 -3.13
N THR A 51 -22.04 16.00 -3.08
CA THR A 51 -21.49 15.32 -4.26
C THR A 51 -22.57 15.07 -5.30
N ARG A 52 -23.76 14.59 -4.90
CA ARG A 52 -24.89 14.39 -5.83
C ARG A 52 -25.29 15.66 -6.56
N LYS A 53 -25.31 16.80 -5.86
CA LYS A 53 -25.60 18.10 -6.48
C LYS A 53 -24.46 18.55 -7.42
N ALA A 54 -23.20 18.35 -7.01
CA ALA A 54 -22.04 18.73 -7.80
C ALA A 54 -22.00 17.98 -9.15
N ILE A 55 -22.19 16.65 -9.13
CA ILE A 55 -22.11 15.82 -10.34
C ILE A 55 -23.30 16.03 -11.31
N GLN A 56 -24.40 16.65 -10.85
CA GLN A 56 -25.53 17.03 -11.72
C GLN A 56 -25.23 18.27 -12.57
N SER A 57 -24.30 19.12 -12.13
CA SER A 57 -23.83 20.29 -12.88
C SER A 57 -22.55 19.93 -13.62
N ARG A 58 -22.56 20.03 -14.95
CA ARG A 58 -21.35 19.76 -15.76
C ARG A 58 -20.17 20.63 -15.33
N ASN A 59 -20.41 21.91 -15.02
CA ASN A 59 -19.35 22.83 -14.62
C ASN A 59 -18.72 22.41 -13.28
N GLU A 60 -19.54 22.01 -12.30
CA GLU A 60 -19.05 21.57 -10.99
C GLU A 60 -18.37 20.20 -11.05
N ALA A 61 -18.89 19.28 -11.88
CA ALA A 61 -18.34 17.94 -12.06
C ALA A 61 -16.90 17.94 -12.59
N LEU A 62 -16.53 18.97 -13.37
CA LEU A 62 -15.20 19.11 -13.97
C LEU A 62 -14.15 19.67 -13.00
N LEU A 63 -14.55 20.19 -11.85
CA LEU A 63 -13.64 20.84 -10.91
C LEU A 63 -12.83 19.84 -10.09
N ASP A 64 -11.58 20.21 -9.83
CA ASP A 64 -10.64 19.45 -9.00
C ASP A 64 -11.21 19.14 -7.62
N ARG A 65 -11.91 20.12 -7.02
CA ARG A 65 -12.55 19.94 -5.70
C ARG A 65 -13.55 18.79 -5.70
N THR A 66 -14.31 18.61 -6.78
CA THR A 66 -15.33 17.55 -6.88
C THR A 66 -14.66 16.19 -7.01
N LEU A 67 -13.71 16.05 -7.94
CA LEU A 67 -12.96 14.81 -8.10
C LEU A 67 -12.20 14.43 -6.83
N PHE A 68 -11.49 15.38 -6.22
CA PHE A 68 -10.72 15.14 -5.02
C PHE A 68 -11.61 14.74 -3.85
N SER A 69 -12.78 15.39 -3.68
CA SER A 69 -13.77 14.95 -2.69
C SER A 69 -14.21 13.50 -2.90
N VAL A 70 -14.49 13.08 -4.13
CA VAL A 70 -14.86 11.68 -4.43
C VAL A 70 -13.71 10.71 -4.12
N LEU A 71 -12.46 11.09 -4.39
CA LEU A 71 -11.29 10.30 -3.97
C LEU A 71 -11.22 10.18 -2.44
N LEU A 72 -11.43 11.28 -1.69
CA LEU A 72 -11.46 11.27 -0.23
C LEU A 72 -12.63 10.43 0.31
N MET A 73 -13.77 10.39 -0.38
CA MET A 73 -14.91 9.53 -0.01
C MET A 73 -14.52 8.06 -0.08
N SER A 74 -13.78 7.67 -1.12
CA SER A 74 -13.26 6.30 -1.23
C SER A 74 -12.38 5.92 -0.03
N ILE A 75 -11.55 6.86 0.46
CA ILE A 75 -10.68 6.65 1.62
C ILE A 75 -11.50 6.59 2.91
N PHE A 76 -12.46 7.49 3.06
CA PHE A 76 -13.33 7.55 4.23
C PHE A 76 -14.05 6.23 4.47
N GLU A 77 -14.66 5.64 3.43
CA GLU A 77 -15.40 4.37 3.57
C GLU A 77 -14.52 3.26 4.12
N ARG A 78 -13.24 3.20 3.73
CA ARG A 78 -12.29 2.21 4.26
C ARG A 78 -11.90 2.49 5.71
N LEU A 79 -11.75 3.77 6.08
CA LEU A 79 -11.35 4.16 7.43
C LEU A 79 -12.49 4.08 8.45
N ALA A 80 -13.73 4.35 8.02
CA ALA A 80 -14.88 4.45 8.89
C ALA A 80 -15.63 3.11 9.09
N ASP A 81 -15.39 2.12 8.23
CA ASP A 81 -16.04 0.80 8.29
C ASP A 81 -15.29 -0.23 9.15
N VAL A 82 -14.83 0.26 10.31
CA VAL A 82 -14.04 -0.51 11.29
C VAL A 82 -14.84 -1.65 11.95
N GLU A 83 -16.16 -1.70 11.77
CA GLU A 83 -17.05 -2.72 12.36
C GLU A 83 -17.30 -3.89 11.38
N GLN A 84 -17.11 -3.71 10.06
CA GLN A 84 -17.23 -4.76 9.05
C GLN A 84 -15.86 -5.34 8.62
N ARG A 85 -14.88 -5.37 9.53
CA ARG A 85 -13.53 -5.92 9.33
C ARG A 85 -13.57 -7.36 8.80
N GLY A 86 -13.67 -7.52 7.49
CA GLY A 86 -13.76 -8.82 6.83
C GLY A 86 -14.61 -8.82 5.55
N LEU A 87 -15.58 -7.91 5.43
CA LEU A 87 -16.38 -7.74 4.22
C LEU A 87 -15.74 -6.63 3.38
N SER A 88 -15.07 -7.04 2.31
CA SER A 88 -14.55 -6.10 1.33
C SER A 88 -15.71 -5.57 0.52
N ILE A 89 -16.25 -4.41 0.92
CA ILE A 89 -17.29 -3.73 0.17
C ILE A 89 -16.62 -3.04 -1.02
N ARG A 90 -17.09 -3.38 -2.23
CA ARG A 90 -16.62 -2.76 -3.47
C ARG A 90 -16.77 -1.24 -3.39
N ASN A 91 -15.68 -0.50 -3.60
CA ASN A 91 -15.66 0.95 -3.46
C ASN A 91 -16.34 1.65 -4.65
N GLY A 92 -17.60 2.05 -4.47
CA GLY A 92 -18.40 2.70 -5.52
C GLY A 92 -17.83 4.06 -5.97
N HIS A 93 -17.16 4.79 -5.08
CA HIS A 93 -16.59 6.10 -5.40
C HIS A 93 -15.40 6.02 -6.34
N LEU A 94 -14.63 4.93 -6.33
CA LEU A 94 -13.55 4.74 -7.30
C LEU A 94 -14.10 4.66 -8.73
N LYS A 95 -15.23 3.98 -8.93
CA LYS A 95 -15.91 3.99 -10.23
C LYS A 95 -16.33 5.42 -10.61
N GLY A 96 -16.94 6.16 -9.68
CA GLY A 96 -17.30 7.55 -9.90
C GLY A 96 -16.11 8.45 -10.25
N ALA A 97 -14.97 8.25 -9.58
CA ALA A 97 -13.74 9.00 -9.84
C ALA A 97 -13.15 8.70 -11.22
N ILE A 98 -13.18 7.43 -11.68
CA ILE A 98 -12.77 7.07 -13.05
C ILE A 98 -13.61 7.82 -14.09
N GLU A 99 -14.94 7.82 -13.92
CA GLU A 99 -15.86 8.50 -14.85
C GLU A 99 -15.68 10.02 -14.83
N LEU A 100 -15.53 10.63 -13.64
CA LEU A 100 -15.25 12.06 -13.49
C LEU A 100 -13.93 12.44 -14.15
N MET A 101 -12.90 11.61 -14.00
CA MET A 101 -11.61 11.86 -14.64
C MET A 101 -11.72 11.75 -16.16
N ALA A 102 -12.38 10.71 -16.68
CA ALA A 102 -12.64 10.60 -18.13
C ALA A 102 -13.40 11.82 -18.67
N LEU A 103 -14.39 12.34 -17.92
CA LEU A 103 -15.16 13.53 -18.27
C LEU A 103 -14.32 14.82 -18.33
N ARG A 104 -13.28 14.95 -17.49
CA ARG A 104 -12.38 16.12 -17.45
C ARG A 104 -11.49 16.26 -18.69
N GLY A 105 -11.21 15.16 -19.38
CA GLY A 105 -10.43 15.14 -20.62
C GLY A 105 -8.91 15.27 -20.42
N ASP A 106 -8.19 15.43 -21.54
CA ASP A 106 -6.76 15.15 -21.61
C ASP A 106 -5.85 16.14 -20.89
N GLY A 107 -6.26 17.41 -20.83
CA GLY A 107 -5.42 18.50 -20.28
C GLY A 107 -5.00 18.27 -18.82
N GLN A 108 -5.72 17.44 -18.07
CA GLN A 108 -5.38 17.11 -16.68
C GLN A 108 -4.14 16.21 -16.56
N PHE A 109 -3.74 15.48 -17.60
CA PHE A 109 -2.65 14.50 -17.47
C PHE A 109 -1.26 15.15 -17.55
N THR A 110 -1.18 16.37 -18.08
CA THR A 110 0.04 17.17 -18.16
C THR A 110 0.06 18.32 -17.15
N ASP A 111 -1.09 18.66 -16.57
CA ASP A 111 -1.19 19.60 -15.45
C ASP A 111 -0.67 18.96 -14.14
N ASP A 112 0.06 19.72 -13.33
CA ASP A 112 0.67 19.20 -12.09
C ASP A 112 -0.39 18.68 -11.09
N GLY A 113 -1.51 19.41 -10.92
CA GLY A 113 -2.59 19.02 -10.04
C GLY A 113 -3.35 17.81 -10.57
N GLY A 114 -3.72 17.85 -11.85
CA GLY A 114 -4.39 16.76 -12.54
C GLY A 114 -3.59 15.45 -12.55
N ALA A 115 -2.29 15.51 -12.87
CA ALA A 115 -1.41 14.35 -12.90
C ALA A 115 -1.27 13.71 -11.50
N LYS A 116 -1.13 14.52 -10.45
CA LYS A 116 -1.09 14.04 -9.06
C LYS A 116 -2.40 13.35 -8.65
N MET A 117 -3.55 13.91 -9.02
CA MET A 117 -4.86 13.29 -8.77
C MET A 117 -5.00 11.97 -9.53
N PHE A 118 -4.52 11.90 -10.78
CA PHE A 118 -4.52 10.66 -11.57
C PHE A 118 -3.64 9.57 -10.96
N LEU A 119 -2.43 9.90 -10.53
CA LEU A 119 -1.55 8.95 -9.83
C LEU A 119 -2.18 8.45 -8.53
N HIS A 120 -2.88 9.31 -7.80
CA HIS A 120 -3.59 8.91 -6.60
C HIS A 120 -4.78 7.98 -6.91
N LEU A 121 -5.57 8.29 -7.95
CA LEU A 121 -6.63 7.37 -8.43
C LEU A 121 -6.04 6.01 -8.82
N ASN A 122 -4.89 5.99 -9.50
CA ASN A 122 -4.22 4.75 -9.91
C ASN A 122 -3.92 3.86 -8.71
N GLU A 123 -3.28 4.44 -7.71
CA GLU A 123 -2.93 3.75 -6.48
C GLU A 123 -4.19 3.16 -5.79
N LEU A 124 -5.24 3.96 -5.66
CA LEU A 124 -6.48 3.54 -5.00
C LEU A 124 -7.19 2.41 -5.75
N VAL A 125 -7.27 2.47 -7.08
CA VAL A 125 -7.89 1.44 -7.91
C VAL A 125 -7.11 0.13 -7.82
N VAL A 126 -5.78 0.19 -7.95
CA VAL A 126 -4.93 -1.01 -7.89
C VAL A 126 -5.01 -1.68 -6.52
N LEU A 127 -4.94 -0.90 -5.43
CA LEU A 127 -5.08 -1.44 -4.07
C LEU A 127 -6.47 -2.05 -3.81
N ASP A 128 -7.54 -1.42 -4.32
CA ASP A 128 -8.90 -1.95 -4.20
C ASP A 128 -9.04 -3.28 -4.93
N CYS A 129 -8.52 -3.40 -6.15
CA CYS A 129 -8.51 -4.63 -6.93
C CYS A 129 -7.73 -5.75 -6.22
N LEU A 130 -6.53 -5.44 -5.72
CA LEU A 130 -5.69 -6.39 -4.99
C LEU A 130 -6.37 -6.91 -3.72
N ALA A 131 -6.99 -6.02 -2.94
CA ALA A 131 -7.71 -6.39 -1.73
C ALA A 131 -9.02 -7.14 -2.01
N ASN A 132 -9.72 -6.81 -3.10
CA ASN A 132 -10.94 -7.50 -3.55
C ASN A 132 -10.66 -8.75 -4.39
N GLU A 133 -9.39 -9.05 -4.69
CA GLU A 133 -9.00 -10.15 -5.58
C GLU A 133 -9.62 -10.06 -6.99
N ALA A 134 -9.91 -8.84 -7.43
CA ALA A 134 -10.58 -8.51 -8.67
C ALA A 134 -9.59 -8.05 -9.75
N ASP A 135 -9.98 -8.18 -11.01
CA ASP A 135 -9.21 -7.62 -12.12
C ASP A 135 -9.30 -6.10 -12.17
N ILE A 136 -8.37 -5.47 -12.88
CA ILE A 136 -8.36 -4.03 -13.13
C ILE A 136 -9.53 -3.66 -14.06
N PRO A 137 -10.39 -2.69 -13.71
CA PRO A 137 -11.52 -2.32 -14.54
C PRO A 137 -11.11 -1.82 -15.94
N LEU A 138 -11.78 -2.31 -16.99
CA LEU A 138 -11.54 -1.88 -18.37
C LEU A 138 -11.64 -0.36 -18.55
N GLN A 139 -12.58 0.30 -17.86
CA GLN A 139 -12.75 1.75 -17.90
C GLN A 139 -11.51 2.48 -17.39
N PHE A 140 -10.84 1.94 -16.36
CA PHE A 140 -9.62 2.50 -15.82
C PHE A 140 -8.42 2.25 -16.76
N LEU A 141 -8.35 1.08 -17.41
CA LEU A 141 -7.33 0.82 -18.44
C LEU A 141 -7.48 1.79 -19.62
N ALA A 142 -8.70 2.06 -20.07
CA ALA A 142 -8.98 3.05 -21.11
C ALA A 142 -8.54 4.46 -20.69
N LEU A 143 -8.82 4.86 -19.44
CA LEU A 143 -8.35 6.13 -18.89
C LEU A 143 -6.82 6.22 -18.82
N ARG A 144 -6.15 5.10 -18.50
CA ARG A 144 -4.68 5.04 -18.47
C ARG A 144 -4.08 5.13 -19.88
N GLN A 145 -4.70 4.49 -20.86
CA GLN A 145 -4.32 4.63 -22.26
C GLN A 145 -4.49 6.08 -22.75
N GLN A 146 -5.62 6.71 -22.40
CA GLN A 146 -5.86 8.12 -22.69
C GLN A 146 -4.78 9.03 -22.07
N ALA A 147 -4.38 8.78 -20.82
CA ALA A 147 -3.31 9.55 -20.18
C ALA A 147 -1.96 9.42 -20.90
N LEU A 148 -1.63 8.22 -21.41
CA LEU A 148 -0.43 8.00 -22.20
C LEU A 148 -0.48 8.77 -23.53
N GLU A 149 -1.61 8.71 -24.23
CA GLU A 149 -1.84 9.43 -25.50
C GLU A 149 -1.80 10.95 -25.32
N ALA A 150 -2.27 11.44 -24.18
CA ALA A 150 -2.22 12.84 -23.79
C ALA A 150 -0.82 13.34 -23.37
N GLY A 151 0.17 12.45 -23.27
CA GLY A 151 1.55 12.82 -22.93
C GLY A 151 1.83 12.92 -21.42
N ALA A 152 1.17 12.12 -20.60
CA ALA A 152 1.49 12.01 -19.17
C ALA A 152 2.99 11.69 -18.94
N ASP A 153 3.59 12.28 -17.90
CA ASP A 153 4.97 11.97 -17.52
C ASP A 153 5.08 10.55 -16.92
N THR A 154 5.62 9.63 -17.72
CA THR A 154 5.87 8.25 -17.32
C THR A 154 7.26 8.02 -16.73
N SER A 155 8.10 9.05 -16.66
CA SER A 155 9.50 8.93 -16.21
C SER A 155 9.62 8.89 -14.69
N SER A 156 8.65 9.47 -13.98
CA SER A 156 8.67 9.53 -12.52
C SER A 156 8.72 8.13 -11.87
N PRO A 157 9.50 7.94 -10.78
CA PRO A 157 9.56 6.68 -10.05
C PRO A 157 8.18 6.22 -9.58
N ARG A 158 7.33 7.16 -9.14
CA ARG A 158 5.94 6.90 -8.73
C ARG A 158 5.10 6.29 -9.85
N TRP A 159 5.13 6.85 -11.07
CA TRP A 159 4.42 6.28 -12.21
C TRP A 159 4.88 4.85 -12.49
N ARG A 160 6.20 4.63 -12.55
CA ARG A 160 6.80 3.33 -12.85
C ARG A 160 6.45 2.29 -11.78
N PHE A 161 6.43 2.67 -10.51
CA PHE A 161 6.01 1.79 -9.43
C PHE A 161 4.53 1.40 -9.55
N LEU A 162 3.65 2.37 -9.82
CA LEU A 162 2.22 2.11 -9.99
C LEU A 162 1.92 1.26 -11.22
N GLU A 163 2.70 1.40 -12.30
CA GLU A 163 2.64 0.50 -13.47
C GLU A 163 2.98 -0.94 -13.09
N ILE A 164 4.07 -1.15 -12.33
CA ILE A 164 4.45 -2.49 -11.85
C ILE A 164 3.35 -3.06 -10.92
N MET A 165 2.82 -2.26 -10.00
CA MET A 165 1.72 -2.65 -9.11
C MET A 165 0.47 -3.07 -9.89
N MET A 166 0.08 -2.32 -10.92
CA MET A 166 -1.06 -2.64 -11.78
C MET A 166 -0.84 -3.97 -12.53
N ARG A 167 0.33 -4.15 -13.15
CA ARG A 167 0.70 -5.40 -13.85
C ARG A 167 0.73 -6.59 -12.88
N TYR A 168 1.21 -6.38 -11.66
CA TYR A 168 1.16 -7.38 -10.59
C TYR A 168 -0.28 -7.76 -10.23
N ALA A 169 -1.19 -6.79 -10.09
CA ALA A 169 -2.60 -7.06 -9.78
C ALA A 169 -3.29 -7.88 -10.88
N GLN A 170 -3.08 -7.52 -12.15
CA GLN A 170 -3.59 -8.29 -13.29
C GLN A 170 -3.02 -9.71 -13.33
N LEU A 171 -1.72 -9.85 -13.04
CA LEU A 171 -1.05 -11.14 -13.00
C LEU A 171 -1.58 -12.02 -11.86
N GLU A 172 -1.75 -11.48 -10.66
CA GLU A 172 -2.31 -12.20 -9.50
C GLU A 172 -3.74 -12.67 -9.76
N HIS A 173 -4.57 -11.84 -10.40
CA HIS A 173 -5.92 -12.22 -10.81
C HIS A 173 -5.88 -13.36 -11.85
N THR A 174 -5.11 -13.19 -12.93
CA THR A 174 -5.00 -14.17 -14.02
C THR A 174 -4.41 -15.49 -13.54
N ALA A 175 -3.47 -15.47 -12.59
CA ALA A 175 -2.84 -16.67 -12.05
C ALA A 175 -3.81 -17.63 -11.34
N LYS A 176 -5.00 -17.17 -10.93
CA LYS A 176 -6.02 -18.04 -10.30
C LYS A 176 -6.72 -18.94 -11.30
N SER A 177 -6.90 -18.49 -12.53
CA SER A 177 -7.57 -19.21 -13.62
C SER A 177 -6.63 -19.65 -14.74
N SER A 178 -5.36 -19.23 -14.71
CA SER A 178 -4.35 -19.56 -15.71
C SER A 178 -4.07 -21.06 -15.79
N ILE A 179 -4.00 -21.56 -17.03
CA ILE A 179 -3.60 -22.93 -17.35
C ILE A 179 -2.06 -23.02 -17.46
N SER A 180 -1.35 -21.89 -17.65
CA SER A 180 0.12 -21.84 -17.77
C SER A 180 0.77 -21.23 -16.53
N ALA A 181 1.24 -22.10 -15.64
CA ALA A 181 2.05 -21.70 -14.48
C ALA A 181 3.40 -21.08 -14.90
N GLU A 182 4.02 -21.62 -15.95
CA GLU A 182 5.31 -21.13 -16.48
C GLU A 182 5.23 -19.68 -16.97
N GLY A 183 4.16 -19.33 -17.70
CA GLY A 183 3.94 -17.95 -18.16
C GLY A 183 3.77 -16.97 -17.01
N VAL A 184 3.06 -17.39 -15.95
CA VAL A 184 2.89 -16.57 -14.73
C VAL A 184 4.24 -16.38 -14.02
N ILE A 185 5.04 -17.45 -13.88
CA ILE A 185 6.38 -17.39 -13.27
C ILE A 185 7.28 -16.43 -14.06
N TYR A 186 7.29 -16.53 -15.39
CA TYR A 186 8.09 -15.65 -16.26
C TYR A 186 7.72 -14.18 -16.06
N GLN A 187 6.43 -13.84 -16.09
CA GLN A 187 5.98 -12.47 -15.88
C GLN A 187 6.29 -11.96 -14.46
N ALA A 188 6.13 -12.80 -13.44
CA ALA A 188 6.44 -12.43 -12.06
C ALA A 188 7.95 -12.15 -11.86
N LYS A 189 8.83 -12.94 -12.49
CA LYS A 189 10.28 -12.68 -12.50
C LYS A 189 10.62 -11.36 -13.19
N ALA A 190 9.99 -11.07 -14.33
CA ALA A 190 10.20 -9.80 -15.04
C ALA A 190 9.78 -8.58 -14.20
N LEU A 191 8.65 -8.65 -13.49
CA LEU A 191 8.22 -7.58 -12.58
C LEU A 191 9.18 -7.40 -11.40
N ASP A 192 9.75 -8.48 -10.88
CA ASP A 192 10.74 -8.39 -9.80
C ASP A 192 12.08 -7.78 -10.27
N GLU A 193 12.49 -8.04 -11.52
CA GLU A 193 13.63 -7.34 -12.14
C GLU A 193 13.33 -5.85 -12.37
N ASP A 194 12.11 -5.51 -12.79
CA ASP A 194 11.69 -4.12 -12.97
C ASP A 194 11.74 -3.36 -11.62
N LEU A 195 11.34 -4.00 -10.50
CA LEU A 195 11.48 -3.45 -9.16
C LEU A 195 12.93 -3.27 -8.73
N ASP A 196 13.80 -4.23 -9.07
CA ASP A 196 15.23 -4.12 -8.79
C ASP A 196 15.84 -2.93 -9.52
N ARG A 197 15.52 -2.76 -10.80
CA ARG A 197 15.96 -1.60 -11.59
C ARG A 197 15.40 -0.28 -11.04
N LEU A 198 14.14 -0.29 -10.61
CA LEU A 198 13.49 0.90 -10.04
C LEU A 198 14.12 1.32 -8.71
N SER A 199 14.54 0.36 -7.88
CA SER A 199 15.19 0.63 -6.59
C SER A 199 16.49 1.43 -6.72
N LYS A 200 17.15 1.38 -7.89
CA LYS A 200 18.37 2.16 -8.18
C LYS A 200 18.14 3.67 -8.28
N TYR A 201 16.89 4.10 -8.41
CA TYR A 201 16.51 5.51 -8.41
C TYR A 201 16.14 6.02 -7.01
N LEU A 202 16.04 5.13 -6.00
CA LEU A 202 15.77 5.55 -4.63
C LEU A 202 17.05 6.10 -3.98
N PRO A 203 16.93 7.07 -3.06
CA PRO A 203 18.07 7.51 -2.26
C PRO A 203 18.73 6.34 -1.51
N SER A 204 20.05 6.34 -1.47
CA SER A 204 20.83 5.33 -0.76
C SER A 204 20.62 5.43 0.76
N PHE A 205 20.78 4.30 1.44
CA PHE A 205 20.78 4.20 2.89
C PHE A 205 22.05 3.48 3.37
N PHE A 206 22.41 3.65 4.64
CA PHE A 206 23.54 2.94 5.22
C PHE A 206 23.11 1.56 5.70
N SER A 207 23.59 0.50 5.04
CA SER A 207 23.34 -0.87 5.49
C SER A 207 24.38 -1.32 6.52
N ARG A 208 23.94 -1.68 7.73
CA ARG A 208 24.82 -2.17 8.81
C ARG A 208 25.32 -3.61 8.57
N ARG A 209 24.73 -4.33 7.61
CA ARG A 209 25.26 -5.64 7.17
C ARG A 209 26.59 -5.56 6.45
N GLN A 210 26.90 -4.41 5.85
CA GLN A 210 28.14 -4.20 5.08
C GLN A 210 29.33 -3.83 5.98
N THR A 211 29.10 -3.61 7.28
CA THR A 211 30.16 -3.39 8.27
C THR A 211 30.43 -4.68 9.06
N PRO A 212 31.68 -5.17 9.12
CA PRO A 212 32.01 -6.28 10.00
C PRO A 212 31.88 -5.84 11.46
N GLU A 213 30.83 -6.28 12.15
CA GLU A 213 30.72 -6.13 13.61
C GLU A 213 31.48 -7.28 14.30
N PRO A 214 32.09 -7.05 15.47
CA PRO A 214 32.67 -8.10 16.28
C PRO A 214 31.60 -9.16 16.63
N PRO A 215 31.95 -10.46 16.66
CA PRO A 215 31.00 -11.57 16.87
C PRO A 215 30.28 -11.56 18.23
N SER A 216 30.63 -10.65 19.12
CA SER A 216 30.05 -10.48 20.46
C SER A 216 28.79 -9.59 20.51
N ILE A 217 28.41 -8.94 19.40
CA ILE A 217 27.23 -8.08 19.34
C ILE A 217 26.21 -8.74 18.40
N PRO A 218 25.02 -9.17 18.87
CA PRO A 218 23.97 -9.63 17.97
C PRO A 218 23.61 -8.48 17.03
N SER A 219 23.36 -8.76 15.74
CA SER A 219 23.10 -7.79 14.66
C SER A 219 21.78 -7.02 14.89
N THR A 220 21.77 -6.21 15.93
CA THR A 220 20.60 -5.56 16.54
C THR A 220 20.47 -4.11 16.10
N LYS A 221 21.50 -3.55 15.45
CA LYS A 221 21.47 -2.18 14.96
C LYS A 221 20.70 -2.08 13.66
N PRO A 222 19.75 -1.15 13.55
CA PRO A 222 19.00 -0.97 12.33
C PRO A 222 19.86 -0.30 11.24
N ASP A 223 19.48 -0.54 9.98
CA ASP A 223 19.92 0.22 8.83
C ASP A 223 19.49 1.70 8.97
N ILE A 224 20.30 2.62 8.46
CA ILE A 224 20.07 4.06 8.62
C ILE A 224 19.63 4.67 7.30
N TYR A 225 18.38 5.11 7.27
CA TYR A 225 17.78 5.84 6.16
C TYR A 225 17.90 7.34 6.40
N PRO A 226 18.09 8.16 5.34
CA PRO A 226 18.20 9.61 5.47
C PRO A 226 16.90 10.27 5.97
N ASP A 227 15.74 9.71 5.62
CA ASP A 227 14.43 10.20 5.99
C ASP A 227 13.37 9.09 5.96
N TYR A 228 12.19 9.39 6.52
CA TYR A 228 11.07 8.45 6.57
C TYR A 228 10.57 8.04 5.18
N ASN A 229 10.51 8.96 4.22
CA ASN A 229 10.00 8.65 2.89
C ASN A 229 10.93 7.66 2.19
N THR A 230 12.25 7.87 2.25
CA THR A 230 13.23 6.93 1.72
C THR A 230 13.07 5.55 2.34
N HIS A 231 12.93 5.46 3.68
CA HIS A 231 12.65 4.21 4.38
C HIS A 231 11.36 3.53 3.87
N ARG A 232 10.26 4.26 3.81
CA ARG A 232 8.96 3.78 3.32
C ARG A 232 9.05 3.24 1.89
N CYS A 233 9.71 3.97 0.99
CA CYS A 233 9.85 3.59 -0.42
C CYS A 233 10.60 2.26 -0.57
N TRP A 234 11.72 2.11 0.12
CA TRP A 234 12.48 0.87 0.14
C TRP A 234 11.64 -0.31 0.66
N ASN A 235 10.90 -0.12 1.74
CA ASN A 235 10.04 -1.17 2.28
C ASN A 235 8.83 -1.49 1.39
N ASN A 236 8.23 -0.51 0.70
CA ASN A 236 7.15 -0.75 -0.26
C ASN A 236 7.64 -1.62 -1.44
N ILE A 237 8.85 -1.36 -1.96
CA ILE A 237 9.47 -2.23 -2.97
C ILE A 237 9.68 -3.65 -2.40
N ARG A 238 10.24 -3.78 -1.19
CA ARG A 238 10.48 -5.09 -0.56
C ARG A 238 9.18 -5.88 -0.36
N VAL A 239 8.10 -5.24 0.08
CA VAL A 239 6.78 -5.86 0.21
C VAL A 239 6.31 -6.43 -1.13
N LEU A 240 6.36 -5.64 -2.20
CA LEU A 240 5.89 -6.10 -3.51
C LEU A 240 6.74 -7.26 -4.05
N ARG A 241 8.07 -7.21 -3.87
CA ARG A 241 8.96 -8.33 -4.22
C ARG A 241 8.63 -9.60 -3.42
N ILE A 242 8.30 -9.48 -2.13
CA ILE A 242 7.84 -10.63 -1.32
C ILE A 242 6.55 -11.23 -1.88
N GLN A 243 5.59 -10.40 -2.31
CA GLN A 243 4.34 -10.88 -2.92
C GLN A 243 4.59 -11.58 -4.26
N LEU A 244 5.47 -11.05 -5.11
CA LEU A 244 5.86 -11.70 -6.36
C LEU A 244 6.54 -13.06 -6.10
N MET A 245 7.41 -13.16 -5.10
CA MET A 245 8.01 -14.43 -4.72
C MET A 245 6.97 -15.42 -4.19
N LYS A 246 5.98 -14.96 -3.42
CA LYS A 246 4.85 -15.80 -2.99
C LYS A 246 4.09 -16.36 -4.20
N LEU A 247 3.75 -15.50 -5.17
CA LEU A 247 3.08 -15.91 -6.40
C LEU A 247 3.90 -16.95 -7.17
N ILE A 248 5.21 -16.73 -7.35
CA ILE A 248 6.13 -17.68 -8.01
C ILE A 248 6.10 -19.05 -7.32
N ARG A 249 6.20 -19.08 -5.98
CA ARG A 249 6.16 -20.35 -5.22
C ARG A 249 4.84 -21.08 -5.37
N GLU A 250 3.72 -20.36 -5.34
CA GLU A 250 2.39 -20.94 -5.53
C GLU A 250 2.25 -21.58 -6.92
N GLN A 251 2.83 -20.97 -7.95
CA GLN A 251 2.84 -21.56 -9.30
C GLN A 251 3.75 -22.79 -9.38
N TYR A 252 4.97 -22.75 -8.84
CA TYR A 252 5.83 -23.93 -8.81
C TYR A 252 5.20 -25.09 -8.02
N ALA A 253 4.51 -24.82 -6.91
CA ALA A 253 3.80 -25.83 -6.14
C ALA A 253 2.69 -26.55 -6.94
N ARG A 254 2.12 -25.92 -7.98
CA ARG A 254 1.14 -26.54 -8.88
C ARG A 254 1.78 -27.44 -9.94
N VAL A 255 3.04 -27.18 -10.30
CA VAL A 255 3.75 -27.89 -11.38
C VAL A 255 4.62 -29.03 -10.83
N LEU A 256 5.04 -28.95 -9.57
CA LEU A 256 5.80 -29.99 -8.87
C LEU A 256 5.09 -31.35 -8.94
N GLY A 257 5.83 -32.40 -9.31
CA GLY A 257 5.34 -33.79 -9.32
C GLY A 257 4.87 -34.32 -10.68
N ASN A 258 4.96 -33.52 -11.76
CA ASN A 258 4.61 -33.93 -13.13
C ASN A 258 5.83 -34.39 -13.99
N SER A 259 7.03 -34.47 -13.40
CA SER A 259 8.29 -35.05 -13.90
C SER A 259 9.06 -34.38 -15.07
N THR A 260 10.37 -34.67 -15.11
CA THR A 260 11.53 -34.08 -15.83
C THR A 260 12.08 -32.73 -15.31
N ASN A 261 11.27 -31.82 -14.77
CA ASN A 261 11.72 -30.49 -14.33
C ASN A 261 11.73 -30.26 -12.80
N ASP A 262 11.50 -31.30 -11.98
CA ASP A 262 11.35 -31.14 -10.53
C ASP A 262 12.62 -30.63 -9.82
N VAL A 263 13.82 -31.00 -10.32
CA VAL A 263 15.09 -30.50 -9.77
C VAL A 263 15.22 -28.99 -9.95
N TRP A 264 14.88 -28.49 -11.14
CA TRP A 264 14.93 -27.06 -11.45
C TRP A 264 13.86 -26.28 -10.68
N ALA A 265 12.63 -26.79 -10.64
CA ALA A 265 11.55 -26.20 -9.85
C ALA A 265 11.90 -26.15 -8.35
N MET A 266 12.56 -27.18 -7.81
CA MET A 266 13.01 -27.19 -6.42
C MET A 266 14.13 -26.17 -6.15
N ALA A 267 15.08 -26.03 -7.06
CA ALA A 267 16.13 -25.00 -6.96
C ALA A 267 15.53 -23.59 -6.97
N GLU A 268 14.53 -23.36 -7.83
CA GLU A 268 13.81 -22.10 -7.94
C GLU A 268 12.96 -21.78 -6.69
N LEU A 269 12.30 -22.79 -6.12
CA LEU A 269 11.61 -22.65 -4.82
C LEU A 269 12.58 -22.33 -3.69
N HIS A 270 13.74 -22.98 -3.66
CA HIS A 270 14.80 -22.70 -2.69
C HIS A 270 15.30 -21.25 -2.81
N GLU A 271 15.61 -20.80 -4.02
CA GLU A 271 16.05 -19.42 -4.26
C GLU A 271 14.94 -18.41 -3.91
N SER A 272 13.69 -18.68 -4.27
CA SER A 272 12.56 -17.82 -3.88
C SER A 272 12.40 -17.72 -2.36
N ASN A 273 12.56 -18.82 -1.62
CA ASN A 273 12.54 -18.82 -0.16
C ASN A 273 13.71 -18.01 0.42
N ARG A 274 14.91 -18.21 -0.11
CA ARG A 274 16.11 -17.45 0.28
C ARG A 274 15.90 -15.95 0.08
N ARG A 275 15.39 -15.54 -1.08
CA ARG A 275 15.12 -14.13 -1.39
C ARG A 275 14.08 -13.51 -0.47
N VAL A 276 12.99 -14.22 -0.20
CA VAL A 276 11.97 -13.75 0.77
C VAL A 276 12.56 -13.60 2.17
N HIS A 277 13.42 -14.53 2.60
CA HIS A 277 14.12 -14.40 3.87
C HIS A 277 14.95 -13.11 3.90
N PHE A 278 15.78 -12.86 2.90
CA PHE A 278 16.59 -11.63 2.83
C PHE A 278 15.74 -10.35 2.85
N LEU A 279 14.69 -10.29 2.02
CA LEU A 279 13.81 -9.11 1.95
C LEU A 279 13.09 -8.85 3.26
N ALA A 280 12.59 -9.90 3.92
CA ALA A 280 11.92 -9.77 5.21
C ALA A 280 12.91 -9.37 6.31
N THR A 281 14.12 -9.93 6.32
CA THR A 281 15.16 -9.49 7.26
C THR A 281 15.59 -8.04 7.00
N ASP A 282 15.62 -7.56 5.75
CA ASP A 282 15.89 -6.14 5.45
C ASP A 282 14.80 -5.22 5.99
N ILE A 283 13.53 -5.62 5.87
CA ILE A 283 12.42 -4.89 6.51
C ILE A 283 12.62 -4.86 8.03
N CYS A 284 12.97 -5.98 8.66
CA CYS A 284 13.24 -5.99 10.10
C CYS A 284 14.42 -5.07 10.45
N LEU A 285 15.53 -5.15 9.73
CA LEU A 285 16.70 -4.29 9.99
C LEU A 285 16.42 -2.82 9.70
N SER A 286 15.38 -2.46 8.94
CA SER A 286 15.00 -1.06 8.77
C SER A 286 14.40 -0.41 10.03
N ILE A 287 14.02 -1.21 11.04
CA ILE A 287 13.35 -0.77 12.26
C ILE A 287 14.21 -1.12 13.49
N PRO A 288 14.40 -0.17 14.44
CA PRO A 288 15.13 -0.43 15.67
C PRO A 288 14.46 -1.50 16.55
N ASP A 289 15.28 -2.13 17.37
CA ASP A 289 14.87 -3.04 18.44
C ASP A 289 14.57 -2.24 19.73
N THR A 290 13.65 -2.69 20.58
CA THR A 290 13.36 -2.05 21.88
C THR A 290 14.58 -2.01 22.81
N GLY A 291 15.50 -2.97 22.68
CA GLY A 291 16.75 -2.99 23.45
C GLY A 291 17.85 -2.04 22.91
N ALA A 292 17.66 -1.46 21.72
CA ALA A 292 18.63 -0.54 21.16
C ALA A 292 18.41 0.86 21.74
N ASN A 293 19.42 1.45 22.38
CA ASN A 293 19.48 2.90 22.69
C ASN A 293 19.53 3.79 21.42
N ILE A 294 19.11 3.26 20.27
CA ILE A 294 19.24 3.84 18.94
C ILE A 294 17.85 4.30 18.49
N ARG A 295 17.70 5.62 18.33
CA ARG A 295 16.53 6.21 17.68
C ARG A 295 16.75 6.25 16.18
N LEU A 296 15.66 6.18 15.41
CA LEU A 296 15.68 6.57 14.01
C LEU A 296 16.22 8.01 13.90
N PRO A 297 16.92 8.36 12.80
CA PRO A 297 17.45 9.72 12.60
C PRO A 297 16.36 10.77 12.35
N TYR A 298 15.09 10.36 12.36
CA TYR A 298 13.90 11.19 12.17
C TYR A 298 12.78 10.74 13.12
N GLU A 299 11.85 11.65 13.39
CA GLU A 299 10.63 11.34 14.10
C GLU A 299 9.64 10.63 13.19
N VAL A 300 8.85 9.72 13.78
CA VAL A 300 7.82 8.95 13.09
C VAL A 300 6.48 9.28 13.74
N SER A 301 5.54 9.80 12.97
CA SER A 301 4.18 10.09 13.44
C SER A 301 3.37 8.81 13.68
N ASN A 302 2.21 8.93 14.33
CA ASN A 302 1.30 7.78 14.52
C ASN A 302 0.82 7.19 13.18
N ILE A 303 0.63 8.05 12.18
CA ILE A 303 0.22 7.67 10.82
C ILE A 303 1.33 6.87 10.15
N GLN A 304 2.55 7.40 10.17
CA GLN A 304 3.74 6.78 9.56
C GLN A 304 4.11 5.45 10.22
N SER A 305 3.90 5.35 11.53
CA SER A 305 4.12 4.13 12.30
C SER A 305 3.16 3.02 11.86
N ALA A 306 1.91 3.32 11.48
CA ALA A 306 0.98 2.32 10.97
C ALA A 306 1.46 1.69 9.65
N THR A 307 2.11 2.47 8.78
CA THR A 307 2.77 1.97 7.57
C THR A 307 3.94 1.04 7.90
N LEU A 308 4.78 1.39 8.87
CA LEU A 308 5.90 0.54 9.31
C LEU A 308 5.42 -0.77 9.94
N LEU A 309 4.30 -0.74 10.67
CA LEU A 309 3.66 -1.93 11.22
C LEU A 309 3.20 -2.88 10.11
N PHE A 310 2.63 -2.36 9.03
CA PHE A 310 2.29 -3.18 7.88
C PHE A 310 3.53 -3.86 7.26
N HIS A 311 4.64 -3.14 7.13
CA HIS A 311 5.89 -3.74 6.64
C HIS A 311 6.35 -4.89 7.53
N LEU A 312 6.35 -4.70 8.86
CA LEU A 312 6.70 -5.75 9.82
C LEU A 312 5.73 -6.93 9.79
N TYR A 313 4.44 -6.68 9.60
CA TYR A 313 3.45 -7.74 9.40
C TYR A 313 3.79 -8.61 8.19
N VAL A 314 4.12 -8.00 7.04
CA VAL A 314 4.54 -8.74 5.84
C VAL A 314 5.81 -9.54 6.09
N ALA A 315 6.80 -8.96 6.78
CA ALA A 315 8.04 -9.65 7.13
C ALA A 315 7.79 -10.84 8.08
N LYS A 316 6.86 -10.69 9.03
CA LYS A 316 6.45 -11.76 9.95
C LYS A 316 5.84 -12.95 9.21
N GLU A 317 4.88 -12.69 8.32
CA GLU A 317 4.23 -13.73 7.53
C GLU A 317 5.23 -14.46 6.63
N ALA A 318 6.22 -13.73 6.11
CA ALA A 318 7.31 -14.29 5.32
C ALA A 318 8.28 -15.17 6.12
N LEU A 319 8.53 -14.86 7.40
CA LEU A 319 9.57 -15.49 8.25
C LEU A 319 9.05 -16.56 9.22
N ALA A 320 7.79 -16.99 9.11
CA ALA A 320 7.06 -17.73 10.13
C ALA A 320 7.64 -19.08 10.64
N LYS A 321 8.85 -19.54 10.25
CA LYS A 321 9.31 -20.92 10.53
C LYS A 321 10.53 -21.10 11.46
N PRO A 322 11.44 -20.13 11.71
CA PRO A 322 12.37 -20.21 12.84
C PRO A 322 11.93 -19.38 14.06
N ALA A 323 12.02 -19.93 15.27
CA ALA A 323 11.67 -19.24 16.52
C ALA A 323 12.48 -17.96 16.76
N GLN A 324 13.76 -17.95 16.34
CA GLN A 324 14.67 -16.82 16.52
C GLN A 324 14.29 -15.62 15.65
N SER A 325 13.81 -15.85 14.42
CA SER A 325 13.29 -14.79 13.54
C SER A 325 12.00 -14.16 14.08
N ARG A 326 11.18 -14.93 14.83
CA ARG A 326 9.95 -14.43 15.46
C ARG A 326 10.24 -13.47 16.61
N LEU A 327 11.28 -13.75 17.42
CA LEU A 327 11.65 -12.90 18.56
C LEU A 327 12.07 -11.50 18.09
N HIS A 328 12.95 -11.42 17.08
CA HIS A 328 13.41 -10.12 16.55
C HIS A 328 12.33 -9.28 15.89
N ILE A 329 11.34 -9.93 15.27
CA ILE A 329 10.18 -9.25 14.71
C ILE A 329 9.30 -8.70 15.83
N TYR A 330 9.09 -9.48 16.89
CA TYR A 330 8.28 -9.07 18.04
C TYR A 330 8.88 -7.85 18.76
N GLU A 331 10.20 -7.84 18.98
CA GLU A 331 10.91 -6.69 19.57
C GLU A 331 10.73 -5.41 18.73
N ARG A 332 10.77 -5.52 17.41
CA ARG A 332 10.54 -4.37 16.49
C ARG A 332 9.10 -3.93 16.45
N LEU A 333 8.15 -4.86 16.55
CA LEU A 333 6.73 -4.54 16.66
C LEU A 333 6.46 -3.75 17.93
N GLN A 334 7.04 -4.17 19.07
CA GLN A 334 6.96 -3.44 20.33
C GLN A 334 7.52 -2.01 20.21
N PHE A 335 8.66 -1.82 19.54
CA PHE A 335 9.24 -0.49 19.32
C PHE A 335 8.29 0.46 18.57
N VAL A 336 7.55 -0.06 17.59
CA VAL A 336 6.58 0.74 16.84
C VAL A 336 5.28 0.91 17.64
N GLU A 337 4.88 -0.09 18.43
CA GLU A 337 3.69 -0.10 19.31
C GLU A 337 3.73 0.94 20.42
N GLU A 338 4.89 1.17 21.03
CA GLU A 338 5.06 2.20 22.05
C GLU A 338 4.65 3.59 21.55
N LYS A 339 4.78 3.81 20.23
CA LYS A 339 4.39 5.05 19.54
C LYS A 339 2.94 5.05 19.05
N GLN A 340 2.19 3.96 19.22
CA GLN A 340 0.80 3.85 18.81
C GLN A 340 -0.16 4.18 19.96
N SER A 341 -1.36 4.62 19.58
CA SER A 341 -2.44 4.80 20.54
C SER A 341 -3.05 3.48 21.01
N PRO A 342 -3.78 3.46 22.14
CA PRO A 342 -4.37 2.24 22.69
C PRO A 342 -5.34 1.53 21.73
N SER A 343 -6.06 2.26 20.88
CA SER A 343 -6.96 1.69 19.86
C SER A 343 -6.19 0.97 18.75
N GLN A 344 -5.07 1.54 18.31
CA GLN A 344 -4.20 0.94 17.30
C GLN A 344 -3.47 -0.29 17.84
N ARG A 345 -3.03 -0.25 19.10
CA ARG A 345 -2.43 -1.42 19.78
C ARG A 345 -3.39 -2.61 19.79
N LYS A 346 -4.68 -2.43 20.11
CA LYS A 346 -5.66 -3.52 20.05
C LYS A 346 -5.81 -4.16 18.66
N ILE A 347 -5.79 -3.36 17.59
CA ILE A 347 -5.85 -3.89 16.22
C ILE A 347 -4.60 -4.71 15.91
N LEU A 348 -3.46 -4.23 16.38
CA LEU A 348 -2.19 -4.86 16.17
C LEU A 348 -2.02 -6.14 17.01
N ASP A 349 -2.44 -6.14 18.27
CA ASP A 349 -2.49 -7.33 19.11
C ASP A 349 -3.29 -8.44 18.43
N TYR A 350 -4.46 -8.10 17.87
CA TYR A 350 -5.27 -9.02 17.07
C TYR A 350 -4.52 -9.51 15.82
N LEU A 351 -3.88 -8.62 15.06
CA LEU A 351 -3.14 -8.98 13.85
C LEU A 351 -1.86 -9.81 14.13
N LEU A 352 -1.29 -9.66 15.31
CA LEU A 352 -0.03 -10.30 15.69
C LEU A 352 -0.23 -11.59 16.49
N HIS A 353 -1.31 -11.74 17.25
CA HIS A 353 -1.46 -12.86 18.17
C HIS A 353 -2.61 -13.80 17.78
N ASP A 354 -3.66 -13.31 17.12
CA ASP A 354 -4.86 -14.10 16.74
C ASP A 354 -4.86 -14.52 15.26
N GLY A 355 -3.74 -15.08 14.79
CA GLY A 355 -3.50 -15.46 13.39
C GLY A 355 -4.47 -16.45 12.73
N TYR A 356 -5.45 -16.99 13.47
CA TYR A 356 -6.44 -17.94 12.94
C TYR A 356 -7.65 -17.29 12.24
N GLN A 357 -7.87 -15.97 12.38
CA GLN A 357 -9.03 -15.27 11.79
C GLN A 357 -8.70 -14.11 10.83
N ILE A 358 -7.42 -13.85 10.57
CA ILE A 358 -6.97 -12.71 9.76
C ILE A 358 -7.15 -13.04 8.26
N PRO A 359 -7.59 -12.08 7.41
CA PRO A 359 -7.63 -12.27 5.97
C PRO A 359 -6.26 -12.70 5.41
N ARG A 360 -6.20 -13.81 4.66
CA ARG A 360 -4.97 -14.28 3.99
C ARG A 360 -4.40 -13.31 2.94
N ASN A 361 -5.18 -12.30 2.56
CA ASN A 361 -4.82 -11.31 1.57
C ASN A 361 -4.10 -10.13 2.23
N THR A 362 -2.80 -9.99 1.94
CA THR A 362 -1.94 -8.92 2.47
C THR A 362 -2.48 -7.52 2.18
N TRP A 363 -3.13 -7.30 1.04
CA TRP A 363 -3.65 -6.00 0.64
C TRP A 363 -4.93 -5.62 1.39
N LYS A 364 -5.73 -6.59 1.83
CA LYS A 364 -6.81 -6.33 2.81
C LYS A 364 -6.25 -5.81 4.13
N ILE A 365 -5.10 -6.34 4.56
CA ILE A 365 -4.41 -5.83 5.75
C ILE A 365 -3.95 -4.40 5.52
N TRP A 366 -3.29 -4.12 4.39
CA TRP A 366 -2.92 -2.74 4.04
C TRP A 366 -4.12 -1.78 4.09
N LEU A 367 -5.26 -2.12 3.48
CA LEU A 367 -6.43 -1.25 3.54
C LEU A 367 -6.99 -1.08 4.96
N SER A 368 -6.79 -2.05 5.85
CA SER A 368 -7.26 -1.99 7.24
C SER A 368 -6.38 -1.15 8.16
N ILE A 369 -5.05 -1.21 8.00
CA ILE A 369 -4.08 -0.53 8.90
C ILE A 369 -3.26 0.57 8.24
N GLY A 370 -3.10 0.55 6.93
CA GLY A 370 -2.42 1.59 6.15
C GLY A 370 -3.18 2.91 6.28
N ARG A 371 -2.42 3.99 6.51
CA ARG A 371 -2.95 5.35 6.71
C ARG A 371 -2.30 6.38 5.78
N GLU A 372 -1.47 5.92 4.86
CA GLU A 372 -0.73 6.73 3.89
C GLU A 372 -0.81 6.08 2.51
N ASP A 373 -0.17 6.72 1.53
CA ASP A 373 0.02 6.18 0.21
C ASP A 373 0.96 4.96 0.19
N PHE A 374 0.57 3.91 -0.53
CA PHE A 374 1.44 2.80 -0.92
C PHE A 374 2.11 3.13 -2.26
N SER A 375 3.09 4.02 -2.21
CA SER A 375 3.86 4.49 -3.37
C SER A 375 5.35 4.59 -3.05
N ILE A 376 6.16 4.92 -4.07
CA ILE A 376 7.53 5.41 -3.92
C ILE A 376 7.67 6.88 -4.35
#